data_AF-A0A924ABN6-F1
#
_entry.id   AF-A0A924ABN6-F1
#
_cell.length_a   1.000
_cell.length_b   1.000
_cell.length_c   1.000
_cell.angle_alpha   90.00
_cell.angle_beta   90.00
_cell.angle_gamma   90.00
#
_symmetry.space_group_name_H-M   'P 1'
#
loop_
_entity.id
_entity.type
_entity.pdbx_description
1 polymer ?
#
loop_
_entity_poly.entity_id
_entity_poly.type
_entity_poly.pdbx_seq_one_letter_code
_entity_poly.pdbx_strand_id
1 'polypeptide(L)'
;MLFNSIAFLIFLPIVFAGYFLLPHKIRWAWLLLSGYVFYGWWRWEYLGILVFTTLLDYYCARKIFANSINSIRKKWMLLSVLTNLAVLFVFKYFNFFLGDFEKVK
;
A
#
# COMPACT_ATOMS: atom_id res chain seq x y z
N MET A 1 4.80 -13.94 -1.41
CA MET A 1 5.94 -14.76 -1.90
C MET A 1 7.19 -14.24 -1.22
N LEU A 2 8.17 -15.08 -0.91
CA LEU A 2 9.47 -14.61 -0.41
C LEU A 2 10.38 -14.21 -1.57
N PHE A 3 11.20 -13.18 -1.40
CA PHE A 3 12.15 -12.75 -2.43
C PHE A 3 13.16 -13.85 -2.82
N ASN A 4 13.56 -14.70 -1.88
CA ASN A 4 14.50 -15.81 -2.12
C ASN A 4 13.80 -17.12 -2.56
N SER A 5 12.52 -17.06 -2.97
CA SER A 5 11.77 -18.25 -3.38
C SER A 5 11.75 -18.44 -4.90
N ILE A 6 11.69 -19.69 -5.34
CA ILE A 6 11.49 -20.06 -6.75
C ILE A 6 10.21 -19.41 -7.32
N ALA A 7 9.16 -19.30 -6.50
CA ALA A 7 7.92 -18.63 -6.88
C ALA A 7 8.15 -17.16 -7.29
N PHE A 8 8.99 -16.42 -6.55
CA PHE A 8 9.34 -15.04 -6.93
C PHE A 8 10.19 -14.99 -8.20
N LEU A 9 11.13 -15.93 -8.35
CA LEU A 9 11.99 -16.02 -9.54
C LEU A 9 11.17 -16.23 -10.82
N ILE A 10 10.07 -16.98 -10.76
CA ILE A 10 9.15 -17.18 -11.88
C ILE A 10 8.18 -16.00 -12.03
N PHE A 11 7.67 -15.48 -10.92
CA PHE A 11 6.71 -14.37 -10.89
C PHE A 11 7.27 -13.11 -11.55
N LEU A 12 8.52 -12.76 -11.28
CA LEU A 12 9.12 -11.51 -11.75
C LEU A 12 9.26 -11.44 -13.30
N PRO A 13 9.77 -12.46 -14.01
CA PRO A 13 9.73 -12.53 -15.46
C PRO A 13 8.31 -12.43 -16.04
N ILE A 14 7.31 -13.04 -15.40
CA ILE A 14 5.91 -12.94 -15.84
C ILE A 14 5.41 -11.50 -15.74
N VAL A 15 5.68 -10.82 -14.62
CA VAL A 15 5.30 -9.42 -14.42
C VAL A 15 5.99 -8.52 -15.45
N PHE A 16 7.29 -8.71 -15.68
CA PHE A 16 8.04 -7.93 -16.68
C PHE A 16 7.56 -8.20 -18.10
N ALA A 17 7.36 -9.46 -18.48
CA ALA A 17 6.82 -9.83 -19.78
C ALA A 17 5.45 -9.17 -19.99
N GLY A 18 4.54 -9.27 -19.01
CA GLY A 18 3.26 -8.58 -19.06
C GLY A 18 3.41 -7.06 -19.20
N TYR A 19 4.33 -6.43 -18.45
CA TYR A 19 4.57 -4.99 -18.55
C TYR A 19 4.98 -4.54 -19.97
N PHE A 20 5.88 -5.29 -20.63
CA PHE A 20 6.35 -4.95 -21.97
C PHE A 20 5.33 -5.30 -23.07
N LEU A 21 4.60 -6.40 -22.93
CA LEU A 21 3.61 -6.86 -23.92
C LEU A 21 2.30 -6.08 -23.87
N LEU A 22 1.90 -5.57 -22.70
CA LEU A 22 0.62 -4.88 -22.55
C LEU A 22 0.70 -3.42 -23.05
N PRO A 23 -0.40 -2.89 -23.63
CA PRO A 23 -0.49 -1.50 -24.04
C PRO A 23 -0.35 -0.54 -22.85
N HIS A 24 0.27 0.62 -23.10
CA HIS A 24 0.63 1.60 -22.07
C HIS A 24 -0.55 2.00 -21.15
N LYS A 25 -1.78 2.04 -21.69
CA LYS A 25 -3.00 2.42 -20.96
C LYS A 25 -3.35 1.49 -19.80
N ILE A 26 -2.93 0.21 -19.83
CA ILE A 26 -3.26 -0.78 -18.80
C ILE A 26 -2.05 -1.27 -17.99
N ARG A 27 -0.84 -0.80 -18.32
CA ARG A 27 0.39 -1.17 -17.59
C ARG A 27 0.32 -0.84 -16.11
N TRP A 28 -0.28 0.30 -15.75
CA TRP A 28 -0.45 0.69 -14.35
C TRP A 28 -1.33 -0.31 -13.58
N ALA A 29 -2.41 -0.79 -14.21
CA ALA A 29 -3.32 -1.77 -13.60
C ALA A 29 -2.64 -3.14 -13.46
N TRP A 30 -1.87 -3.55 -14.47
CA TRP A 30 -1.05 -4.76 -14.41
C TRP A 30 -0.05 -4.73 -13.25
N LEU A 31 0.68 -3.62 -13.11
CA LEU A 31 1.64 -3.45 -12.01
C LEU A 31 0.94 -3.40 -10.64
N LEU A 32 -0.21 -2.74 -10.55
CA LEU A 32 -0.99 -2.68 -9.32
C LEU A 32 -1.47 -4.08 -8.90
N LEU A 33 -2.08 -4.83 -9.82
CA LEU A 33 -2.53 -6.20 -9.57
C LEU A 33 -1.36 -7.11 -9.21
N SER A 34 -0.25 -7.01 -9.93
CA SER A 34 0.97 -7.77 -9.63
C SER A 34 1.48 -7.46 -8.22
N GLY A 35 1.50 -6.19 -7.82
CA GLY A 35 1.87 -5.77 -6.47
C GLY A 35 0.96 -6.37 -5.39
N TYR A 36 -0.36 -6.38 -5.63
CA TYR A 36 -1.33 -7.00 -4.72
C TYR A 36 -1.20 -8.52 -4.65
N VAL A 37 -0.98 -9.21 -5.78
CA VAL A 37 -0.74 -10.66 -5.80
C VAL A 37 0.53 -10.99 -5.01
N PHE A 38 1.62 -10.24 -5.24
CA PHE A 38 2.88 -10.46 -4.54
C PHE A 38 2.75 -10.30 -3.03
N TYR A 39 2.09 -9.21 -2.59
CA TYR A 39 1.88 -8.90 -1.18
C TYR A 39 0.90 -9.87 -0.52
N GLY A 40 -0.23 -10.15 -1.19
CA GLY A 40 -1.27 -11.05 -0.73
C GLY A 40 -0.80 -12.49 -0.51
N TRP A 41 0.18 -12.92 -1.29
CA TRP A 41 0.79 -14.24 -1.12
C TRP A 41 1.56 -14.38 0.21
N TRP A 42 2.02 -13.29 0.82
CA TRP A 42 2.64 -13.34 2.14
C TRP A 42 1.59 -13.40 3.26
N ARG A 43 0.66 -12.45 3.25
CA ARG A 43 -0.39 -12.27 4.26
C ARG A 43 -1.60 -11.62 3.60
N TRP A 44 -2.62 -12.41 3.32
CA TRP A 44 -3.82 -11.95 2.64
C TRP A 44 -4.69 -11.05 3.53
N GLU A 45 -4.59 -11.20 4.85
CA GLU A 45 -5.36 -10.44 5.85
C GLU A 45 -5.08 -8.93 5.75
N TYR A 46 -3.86 -8.55 5.34
CA TYR A 46 -3.46 -7.16 5.21
C TYR A 46 -3.81 -6.54 3.85
N LEU A 47 -4.32 -7.33 2.89
CA LEU A 47 -4.74 -6.80 1.58
C LEU A 47 -5.87 -5.78 1.71
N GLY A 48 -6.82 -6.00 2.62
CA GLY A 48 -7.94 -5.07 2.83
C GLY A 48 -7.45 -3.68 3.23
N ILE A 49 -6.48 -3.62 4.15
CA ILE A 49 -5.85 -2.38 4.58
C ILE A 49 -5.04 -1.75 3.45
N LEU A 50 -4.28 -2.55 2.71
CA LEU A 50 -3.47 -2.08 1.59
C LEU A 50 -4.35 -1.45 0.49
N VAL A 51 -5.48 -2.07 0.15
CA VAL A 51 -6.45 -1.51 -0.80
C VAL A 51 -7.07 -0.23 -0.24
N PHE A 52 -7.44 -0.22 1.04
CA PHE A 52 -7.98 0.97 1.69
C PHE A 52 -7.02 2.16 1.63
N THR A 53 -5.75 1.98 2.03
CA THR A 53 -4.75 3.07 1.98
C THR A 53 -4.49 3.52 0.54
N THR A 54 -4.39 2.57 -0.40
CA THR A 54 -4.22 2.90 -1.83
C THR A 54 -5.38 3.78 -2.35
N LEU A 55 -6.62 3.41 -2.05
CA LEU A 55 -7.80 4.15 -2.49
C LEU A 55 -7.89 5.53 -1.82
N LEU A 56 -7.59 5.61 -0.53
CA LEU A 56 -7.59 6.86 0.22
C LEU A 56 -6.52 7.82 -0.28
N ASP A 57 -5.31 7.32 -0.52
CA ASP A 57 -4.21 8.11 -1.07
C ASP A 57 -4.50 8.57 -2.49
N TYR A 58 -5.09 7.71 -3.33
CA TYR A 58 -5.54 8.08 -4.66
C TYR A 58 -6.60 9.19 -4.63
N TYR A 59 -7.59 9.08 -3.73
CA TYR A 59 -8.60 10.11 -3.54
C TYR A 59 -7.99 11.43 -3.05
N CYS A 60 -7.10 11.39 -2.06
CA CYS A 60 -6.40 12.57 -1.55
C CYS A 60 -5.55 13.22 -2.65
N ALA A 61 -4.80 12.45 -3.43
CA ALA A 61 -4.01 12.93 -4.55
C ALA A 61 -4.87 13.66 -5.60
N ARG A 62 -6.04 13.08 -5.95
CA ARG A 62 -6.99 13.74 -6.85
C ARG A 62 -7.50 15.07 -6.30
N LYS A 63 -7.80 15.14 -5.00
CA LYS A 63 -8.23 16.39 -4.35
C LYS A 63 -7.11 17.43 -4.28
N ILE A 64 -5.87 17.00 -4.09
CA ILE A 64 -4.69 17.89 -4.14
C ILE A 64 -4.51 18.45 -5.55
N PHE A 65 -4.68 17.63 -6.59
CA PHE A 65 -4.52 18.07 -7.98
C PHE A 65 -5.65 18.99 -8.43
N ALA A 66 -6.88 18.74 -7.98
CA ALA A 66 -8.07 19.51 -8.37
C ALA A 66 -8.18 20.90 -7.72
N ASN A 67 -7.39 21.19 -6.68
CA ASN A 67 -7.46 22.45 -5.95
C ASN A 67 -6.20 23.29 -6.17
N SER A 68 -6.36 24.57 -6.52
CA SER A 68 -5.26 25.53 -6.64
C SER A 68 -4.87 26.17 -5.30
N ILE A 69 -5.75 26.13 -4.29
CA ILE A 69 -5.52 26.74 -2.98
C ILE A 69 -4.58 25.87 -2.14
N ASN A 70 -3.39 26.38 -1.83
CA ASN A 70 -2.36 25.68 -1.08
C ASN A 70 -2.84 25.17 0.30
N SER A 71 -3.68 25.92 1.01
CA SER A 71 -4.22 25.50 2.31
C SER A 71 -5.09 24.25 2.21
N ILE A 72 -5.87 24.10 1.13
CA ILE A 72 -6.73 22.93 0.89
C ILE A 72 -5.86 21.72 0.52
N ARG A 73 -4.87 21.93 -0.37
CA ARG A 73 -3.90 20.89 -0.75
C ARG A 73 -3.16 20.33 0.48
N LYS A 74 -2.72 21.21 1.38
CA LYS A 74 -2.03 20.83 2.62
C LYS A 74 -2.93 20.01 3.55
N LYS A 75 -4.22 20.33 3.65
CA LYS A 75 -5.18 19.53 4.45
C LYS A 75 -5.32 18.11 3.91
N TRP A 76 -5.48 17.93 2.60
CA TRP A 76 -5.58 16.60 1.98
C TRP A 76 -4.29 15.80 2.09
N MET A 77 -3.13 16.45 1.97
CA MET A 77 -1.83 15.82 2.18
C MET A 77 -1.68 15.35 3.63
N LEU A 78 -2.01 16.21 4.60
CA LEU A 78 -1.99 15.86 6.02
C LEU A 78 -2.93 14.70 6.33
N LEU A 79 -4.14 14.68 5.74
CA LEU A 79 -5.07 13.57 5.91
C LEU A 79 -4.46 12.23 5.47
N SER A 80 -3.91 12.16 4.25
CA SER A 80 -3.26 10.95 3.71
C SER A 80 -2.09 10.48 4.61
N VAL A 81 -1.23 11.40 5.04
CA VAL A 81 -0.09 11.09 5.91
C VAL A 81 -0.57 10.58 7.28
N LEU A 82 -1.52 11.28 7.91
CA LEU A 82 -2.04 10.89 9.22
C LEU A 82 -2.72 9.53 9.17
N THR A 83 -3.48 9.23 8.11
CA THR A 83 -4.09 7.91 7.94
C THR A 83 -3.06 6.80 7.80
N ASN A 84 -2.02 6.98 6.97
CA ASN A 84 -0.95 5.99 6.83
C ASN A 84 -0.17 5.78 8.14
N LEU A 85 0.12 6.86 8.88
CA LEU A 85 0.76 6.78 10.19
C LEU A 85 -0.13 6.08 11.22
N ALA A 86 -1.43 6.35 11.22
CA ALA A 86 -2.39 5.68 12.12
C ALA A 86 -2.46 4.18 11.83
N VAL A 87 -2.53 3.78 10.55
CA VAL A 87 -2.48 2.37 10.15
C VAL A 87 -1.17 1.73 10.62
N LEU A 88 -0.02 2.39 10.40
CA LEU A 88 1.27 1.87 10.85
C LEU A 88 1.31 1.71 12.38
N PHE A 89 0.80 2.69 13.12
CA PHE A 89 0.72 2.64 14.58
C PHE A 89 -0.11 1.45 15.05
N VAL A 90 -1.32 1.28 14.52
CA VAL A 90 -2.22 0.18 14.90
C VAL A 90 -1.61 -1.19 14.56
N PHE A 91 -1.03 -1.35 13.37
CA PHE A 91 -0.53 -2.66 12.94
C PHE A 91 0.82 -3.05 13.54
N LYS A 92 1.72 -2.08 13.75
CA LYS A 92 3.10 -2.36 14.16
C LYS A 92 3.35 -2.08 15.63
N TYR A 93 2.72 -1.05 16.20
CA TYR A 93 3.09 -0.53 17.51
C TYR A 93 2.01 -0.74 18.58
N PHE A 94 0.76 -1.04 18.20
CA PHE A 94 -0.32 -1.23 19.17
C PHE A 94 -0.01 -2.29 20.24
N ASN A 95 0.55 -3.44 19.82
CA ASN A 95 0.96 -4.50 20.74
C ASN A 95 2.18 -4.15 21.58
N PHE A 96 3.05 -3.23 21.12
CA PHE A 96 4.17 -2.74 21.92
C PHE A 96 3.68 -1.93 23.11
N PHE A 97 2.68 -1.06 22.91
CA PHE A 97 2.07 -0.29 24.00
C PHE A 97 1.28 -1.17 24.97
N LEU A 98 0.61 -2.22 24.51
CA LEU A 98 -0.13 -3.13 25.39
C LEU A 98 0.80 -4.11 26.13
N GLY A 99 1.85 -4.61 25.48
CA GLY A 99 2.79 -5.58 26.04
C GLY A 99 3.73 -5.03 27.11
N ASP A 100 4.01 -3.71 27.10
CA ASP A 100 4.76 -3.07 28.19
C ASP A 100 3.97 -3.01 29.51
N PHE A 101 2.64 -3.08 29.47
CA PHE A 101 1.82 -3.17 30.69
C PHE A 101 1.77 -4.57 31.31
N GLU A 102 2.07 -5.64 30.55
CA GLU A 102 2.11 -7.02 31.08
C GLU A 102 3.45 -7.39 31.73
N LYS A 103 4.54 -6.66 31.44
CA LYS A 103 5.85 -6.90 32.05
C LYS A 103 6.06 -6.20 33.40
N VAL A 104 5.05 -5.48 33.90
CA VAL A 104 5.10 -4.71 35.17
C VAL A 104 4.18 -5.31 36.25
N LYS A 105 3.76 -6.57 36.11
CA LYS A 105 3.16 -7.37 37.19
C LYS A 105 3.96 -8.66 37.39
#